data_AF-Q4A5S2-F1
#
_entry.id   AF-Q4A5S2-F1
#
_cell.length_a   1.000
_cell.length_b   1.000
_cell.length_c   1.000
_cell.angle_alpha   90.00
_cell.angle_beta   90.00
_cell.angle_gamma   90.00
#
_symmetry.space_group_name_H-M   'P 1'
#
loop_
_entity.id
_entity.type
_entity.pdbx_description
1 polymer ?
#
loop_
_entity_poly.entity_id
_entity_poly.type
_entity_poly.pdbx_seq_one_letter_code
_entity_poly.pdbx_strand_id
1 'polypeptide(L)'
;MFITKELIVKKSRFVSHLIDLSHMKIENVNAEVKSIINNFKIKNKKASHVVYGFIYNKNNTEIIGFSDDKEPKNTAGKPIYELLKLKNKNNLLIVIVRFYGGIKLGSGGLIKAYRQSANLLFSE
;
A
#
# COMPACT_ATOMS: atom_id res chain seq x y z
N MET A 1 -11.09 10.83 -1.54
CA MET A 1 -11.78 9.53 -1.40
C MET A 1 -10.99 8.55 -0.52
N PHE A 2 -11.68 7.76 0.33
CA PHE A 2 -11.07 6.72 1.17
C PHE A 2 -11.81 5.39 0.98
N ILE A 3 -11.14 4.37 0.43
CA ILE A 3 -11.72 3.02 0.28
C ILE A 3 -10.95 2.04 1.15
N THR A 4 -11.64 1.07 1.73
CA THR A 4 -11.03 -0.08 2.42
C THR A 4 -11.54 -1.39 1.86
N LYS A 5 -10.65 -2.35 1.62
CA LYS A 5 -10.97 -3.74 1.22
C LYS A 5 -10.09 -4.72 1.98
N GLU A 6 -10.59 -5.94 2.20
CA GLU A 6 -9.87 -7.01 2.89
C GLU A 6 -9.66 -8.22 1.96
N LEU A 7 -8.50 -8.88 2.11
CA LEU A 7 -8.17 -10.14 1.45
C LEU A 7 -7.56 -11.13 2.46
N ILE A 8 -8.02 -12.39 2.44
CA ILE A 8 -7.42 -13.49 3.19
C ILE A 8 -6.66 -14.41 2.25
N VAL A 9 -5.37 -14.66 2.54
CA VAL A 9 -4.52 -15.61 1.79
C VAL A 9 -3.77 -16.50 2.77
N LYS A 10 -4.02 -17.81 2.75
CA LYS A 10 -3.43 -18.80 3.67
C LYS A 10 -3.41 -18.30 5.14
N LYS A 11 -4.59 -17.91 5.64
CA LYS A 11 -4.83 -17.34 6.98
C LYS A 11 -4.19 -15.97 7.24
N SER A 12 -3.31 -15.46 6.38
CA SER A 12 -2.83 -14.07 6.47
C SER A 12 -3.93 -13.13 6.02
N ARG A 13 -4.16 -12.06 6.80
CA ARG A 13 -5.14 -11.03 6.52
C ARG A 13 -4.46 -9.77 6.00
N PHE A 14 -4.94 -9.24 4.88
CA PHE A 14 -4.44 -8.04 4.24
C PHE A 14 -5.57 -7.01 4.18
N VAL A 15 -5.47 -5.97 5.00
CA VAL A 15 -6.42 -4.85 5.02
C VAL A 15 -5.80 -3.72 4.21
N SER A 16 -6.42 -3.41 3.07
CA SER A 16 -5.92 -2.45 2.10
C SER A 16 -6.74 -1.17 2.15
N HIS A 17 -6.06 -0.02 2.06
CA HIS A 17 -6.65 1.31 2.11
C HIS A 17 -6.18 2.11 0.91
N LEU A 18 -7.12 2.72 0.18
CA LEU A 18 -6.84 3.68 -0.88
C LEU A 18 -7.08 5.09 -0.34
N ILE A 19 -6.05 5.93 -0.38
CA ILE A 19 -6.10 7.34 0.01
C ILE A 19 -5.83 8.17 -1.23
N ASP A 20 -6.81 8.99 -1.58
CA ASP A 20 -6.70 9.98 -2.64
C ASP A 20 -6.04 11.26 -2.13
N LEU A 21 -4.92 11.62 -2.75
CA LEU A 21 -4.08 12.76 -2.40
C LEU A 21 -4.34 13.98 -3.28
N SER A 22 -5.18 13.86 -4.32
CA SER A 22 -5.33 14.89 -5.37
C SER A 22 -5.88 16.23 -4.86
N HIS A 23 -6.67 16.21 -3.79
CA HIS A 23 -7.28 17.40 -3.18
C HIS A 23 -6.53 17.89 -1.93
N MET A 24 -5.44 17.23 -1.55
CA MET A 24 -4.66 17.60 -0.37
C MET A 24 -3.63 18.67 -0.76
N LYS A 25 -3.51 19.72 0.06
CA LYS A 25 -2.48 20.74 -0.11
C LYS A 25 -1.15 20.22 0.44
N ILE A 26 -0.42 19.48 -0.40
CA ILE A 26 0.83 18.79 -0.01
C ILE A 26 2.06 19.56 -0.48
N GLU A 27 2.83 20.09 0.47
CA GLU A 27 4.13 20.69 0.20
C GLU A 27 5.21 19.63 -0.03
N ASN A 28 5.29 18.65 0.87
CA ASN A 28 6.22 17.54 0.81
C ASN A 28 5.48 16.19 0.96
N VAL A 29 5.30 15.49 -0.15
CA VAL A 29 4.55 14.22 -0.17
C VAL A 29 5.21 13.12 0.64
N ASN A 30 6.55 13.08 0.71
CA ASN A 30 7.26 12.07 1.50
C ASN A 30 6.99 12.26 3.00
N ALA A 31 6.96 13.51 3.47
CA ALA A 31 6.62 13.83 4.85
C ALA A 31 5.15 13.49 5.18
N GLU A 32 4.24 13.84 4.28
CA GLU A 32 2.80 13.56 4.43
C GLU A 32 2.54 12.04 4.46
N VAL A 33 3.06 11.30 3.49
CA VAL A 33 2.96 9.83 3.45
C VAL A 33 3.54 9.23 4.72
N LYS A 34 4.72 9.68 5.19
CA LYS A 34 5.32 9.18 6.44
C LYS A 34 4.40 9.41 7.65
N SER A 35 3.74 10.56 7.74
CA SER A 35 2.76 10.86 8.78
C SER A 35 1.57 9.90 8.74
N ILE A 36 0.98 9.70 7.55
CA ILE A 36 -0.12 8.76 7.32
C ILE A 36 0.27 7.34 7.73
N ILE A 37 1.45 6.86 7.32
CA ILE A 37 1.94 5.51 7.67
C ILE A 37 2.16 5.37 9.17
N ASN A 38 2.70 6.37 9.85
CA ASN A 38 2.84 6.35 11.30
C ASN A 38 1.48 6.21 12.00
N ASN A 39 0.45 6.92 11.52
CA ASN A 39 -0.91 6.78 12.04
C ASN A 39 -1.46 5.35 11.85
N PHE A 40 -1.21 4.71 10.70
CA PHE A 40 -1.56 3.30 10.49
C PHE A 40 -0.83 2.37 11.46
N LYS A 41 0.47 2.58 11.69
CA LYS A 41 1.26 1.79 12.65
C LYS A 41 0.75 1.94 14.07
N ILE A 42 0.41 3.15 14.50
CA ILE A 42 -0.15 3.43 15.84
C ILE A 42 -1.52 2.76 16.02
N LYS A 43 -2.40 2.87 15.02
CA LYS A 43 -3.75 2.26 15.06
C LYS A 43 -3.71 0.73 14.98
N ASN A 44 -2.69 0.17 14.34
CA ASN A 44 -2.57 -1.28 14.10
C ASN A 44 -1.33 -1.88 14.78
N LYS A 45 -1.20 -1.70 16.11
CA LYS A 45 -0.04 -2.21 16.88
C LYS A 45 0.20 -3.74 16.75
N LYS A 46 -0.86 -4.49 16.40
CA LYS A 46 -0.79 -5.95 16.18
C LYS A 46 -0.48 -6.35 14.73
N ALA A 47 -0.32 -5.39 13.82
CA ALA A 47 0.06 -5.68 12.45
C ALA A 47 1.47 -6.25 12.39
N SER A 48 1.68 -7.19 11.48
CA SER A 48 3.00 -7.71 11.17
C SER A 48 3.78 -6.70 10.31
N HIS A 49 3.09 -6.10 9.33
CA HIS A 49 3.68 -5.15 8.39
C HIS A 49 2.64 -4.07 8.01
N VAL A 50 3.10 -2.84 7.83
CA VAL A 50 2.35 -1.71 7.26
C VAL A 50 3.09 -1.24 6.02
N VAL A 51 2.71 -1.83 4.89
CA VAL A 51 3.33 -1.68 3.58
C VAL A 51 2.62 -0.57 2.81
N TYR A 52 3.33 0.13 1.93
CA TYR A 52 2.69 1.12 1.07
C TYR A 52 3.34 1.23 -0.31
N GLY A 53 2.57 1.82 -1.23
CA GLY A 53 3.04 2.33 -2.52
C GLY A 53 2.19 3.53 -2.95
N PHE A 54 2.82 4.54 -3.55
CA PHE A 54 2.13 5.73 -4.05
C PHE A 54 2.74 6.26 -5.34
N ILE A 55 1.92 7.00 -6.09
CA ILE A 55 2.33 7.90 -7.16
C ILE A 55 1.63 9.24 -6.90
N TYR A 56 2.38 10.33 -6.92
CA TYR A 56 1.88 11.69 -6.71
C TYR A 56 2.48 12.64 -7.74
N ASN A 57 1.63 13.40 -8.43
CA ASN A 57 2.04 14.34 -9.45
C ASN A 57 1.93 15.77 -8.92
N LYS A 58 3.05 16.47 -8.89
CA LYS A 58 3.13 17.89 -8.50
C LYS A 58 3.73 18.68 -9.64
N ASN A 59 2.99 19.65 -10.19
CA ASN A 59 3.47 20.52 -11.28
C ASN A 59 4.11 19.71 -12.43
N ASN A 60 3.40 18.70 -12.94
CA ASN A 60 3.85 17.77 -13.98
C ASN A 60 5.09 16.91 -13.63
N THR A 61 5.55 16.94 -12.37
CA THR A 61 6.61 16.07 -11.87
C THR A 61 6.00 14.89 -11.12
N GLU A 62 6.33 13.67 -11.56
CA GLU A 62 5.95 12.44 -10.87
C GLU A 62 6.88 12.21 -9.68
N ILE A 63 6.29 12.01 -8.50
CA ILE A 63 6.96 11.59 -7.27
C ILE A 63 6.39 10.23 -6.89
N ILE A 64 7.27 9.23 -6.81
CA ILE A 64 6.91 7.86 -6.46
C ILE A 64 7.54 7.47 -5.13
N GLY A 65 6.93 6.50 -4.45
CA GLY A 65 7.54 5.86 -3.31
C GLY A 65 6.80 4.61 -2.88
N PHE A 66 7.54 3.67 -2.29
CA PHE A 66 6.99 2.44 -1.75
C PHE A 66 7.88 1.91 -0.62
N SER A 67 7.32 1.06 0.23
CA SER A 67 8.06 0.38 1.30
C SER A 67 7.51 -1.01 1.52
N ASP A 68 8.41 -2.00 1.65
CA ASP A 68 8.07 -3.37 2.03
C ASP A 68 7.89 -3.56 3.54
N ASP A 69 8.20 -2.55 4.37
CA ASP A 69 8.10 -2.58 5.84
C ASP A 69 8.52 -3.91 6.49
N LYS A 70 9.79 -4.30 6.34
CA LYS A 70 10.38 -5.56 6.85
C LYS A 70 9.88 -6.85 6.19
N GLU A 71 8.97 -6.79 5.22
CA GLU A 71 8.80 -7.90 4.28
C GLU A 71 10.08 -8.09 3.46
N PRO A 72 10.28 -9.29 2.84
CA PRO A 72 11.37 -9.49 1.91
C PRO A 72 11.39 -8.42 0.81
N LYS A 73 12.59 -7.96 0.44
CA LYS A 73 12.80 -6.85 -0.49
C LYS A 73 12.03 -7.04 -1.79
N ASN A 74 11.33 -5.98 -2.21
CA ASN A 74 10.52 -5.88 -3.42
C ASN A 74 9.33 -6.87 -3.50
N THR A 75 8.93 -7.49 -2.38
CA THR A 75 7.80 -8.45 -2.39
C THR A 75 6.46 -7.86 -2.01
N ALA A 76 6.41 -6.60 -1.56
CA ALA A 76 5.21 -6.00 -1.00
C ALA A 76 4.92 -4.60 -1.54
N GLY A 77 5.73 -3.60 -1.20
CA GLY A 77 5.51 -2.20 -1.61
C GLY A 77 5.70 -2.00 -3.12
N LYS A 78 6.72 -2.64 -3.70
CA LYS A 78 6.99 -2.54 -5.13
C LYS A 78 5.82 -3.06 -6.00
N PRO A 79 5.22 -4.25 -5.73
CA PRO A 79 4.01 -4.70 -6.42
C PRO A 79 2.82 -3.73 -6.38
N ILE A 80 2.65 -2.98 -5.28
CA ILE A 80 1.59 -1.96 -5.15
C ILE A 80 1.87 -0.78 -6.09
N TYR A 81 3.10 -0.26 -6.07
CA TYR A 81 3.54 0.80 -6.98
C TYR A 81 3.39 0.39 -8.46
N GLU A 82 3.86 -0.81 -8.82
CA GLU A 82 3.77 -1.31 -10.19
C GLU A 82 2.32 -1.44 -10.66
N LEU A 83 1.39 -1.78 -9.77
CA LEU A 83 -0.04 -1.81 -10.08
C LEU A 83 -0.60 -0.41 -10.34
N LEU A 84 -0.27 0.58 -9.51
CA LEU A 84 -0.69 1.97 -9.71
C LEU A 84 -0.21 2.49 -11.06
N LYS A 85 1.07 2.23 -11.38
CA LYS A 85 1.66 2.59 -12.66
C LYS A 85 0.97 1.90 -13.83
N LEU A 86 0.77 0.58 -13.75
CA LEU A 86 0.10 -0.20 -14.80
C LEU A 86 -1.33 0.30 -15.08
N LYS A 87 -2.06 0.73 -14.05
CA LYS A 87 -3.43 1.25 -14.17
C LYS A 87 -3.49 2.75 -14.48
N ASN A 88 -2.36 3.42 -14.66
CA ASN A 88 -2.26 4.88 -14.82
C ASN A 88 -3.02 5.64 -13.70
N LYS A 89 -2.88 5.17 -12.46
CA LYS A 89 -3.53 5.76 -11.28
C LYS A 89 -2.53 6.61 -10.50
N ASN A 90 -2.67 7.92 -10.65
CA ASN A 90 -1.81 8.94 -10.03
C ASN A 90 -2.54 9.65 -8.90
N ASN A 91 -1.77 10.36 -8.06
CA ASN A 91 -2.24 11.06 -6.86
C ASN A 91 -2.92 10.14 -5.85
N LEU A 92 -2.49 8.89 -5.78
CA LEU A 92 -3.02 7.88 -4.87
C LEU A 92 -1.91 7.29 -4.01
N LEU A 93 -2.23 7.07 -2.74
CA LEU A 93 -1.48 6.26 -1.80
C LEU A 93 -2.29 5.01 -1.48
N ILE A 94 -1.67 3.84 -1.60
CA ILE A 94 -2.21 2.59 -1.09
C ILE A 94 -1.40 2.16 0.13
N VAL A 95 -2.10 1.87 1.22
CA VAL A 95 -1.52 1.31 2.45
C VAL A 95 -2.13 -0.06 2.69
N ILE A 96 -1.29 -1.07 2.91
CA ILE A 96 -1.73 -2.44 3.22
C ILE A 96 -1.19 -2.84 4.58
N VAL A 97 -2.11 -3.08 5.51
CA VAL A 97 -1.84 -3.61 6.85
C VAL A 97 -1.97 -5.12 6.80
N ARG A 98 -0.85 -5.83 6.99
CA ARG A 98 -0.82 -7.29 7.00
C ARG A 98 -0.79 -7.83 8.42
N PHE A 99 -1.61 -8.84 8.68
CA PHE A 99 -1.55 -9.69 9.87
C PHE A 99 -1.11 -11.10 9.45
N TYR A 100 0.00 -11.59 9.99
CA TYR A 100 0.53 -12.92 9.69
C TYR A 100 -0.39 -14.02 10.22
N GLY A 101 -0.71 -15.00 9.36
CA GLY A 101 -1.66 -16.07 9.66
C GLY A 101 -1.04 -17.40 10.11
N GLY A 102 0.26 -17.42 10.42
CA GLY A 102 0.98 -18.64 10.78
C GLY A 102 1.53 -19.46 9.61
N ILE A 103 1.16 -19.13 8.36
CA ILE A 103 1.61 -19.85 7.15
C ILE A 103 2.46 -18.93 6.26
N LYS A 104 3.70 -19.33 5.97
CA LYS A 104 4.59 -18.60 5.06
C LYS A 104 4.04 -18.64 3.62
N LEU A 105 4.01 -17.49 2.97
CA LEU A 105 3.59 -17.35 1.57
C LEU A 105 4.73 -17.54 0.57
N GLY A 106 5.98 -17.34 0.99
CA GLY A 106 7.14 -17.24 0.10
C GLY A 106 7.10 -15.96 -0.76
N SER A 107 8.23 -15.59 -1.38
CA SER A 107 8.35 -14.32 -2.11
C SER A 107 7.32 -14.16 -3.23
N GLY A 108 7.12 -15.21 -4.04
CA GLY A 108 6.13 -15.21 -5.11
C GLY A 108 4.68 -15.12 -4.60
N GLY A 109 4.39 -15.75 -3.45
CA GLY A 109 3.08 -15.65 -2.82
C GLY A 109 2.80 -14.27 -2.23
N LEU A 110 3.82 -13.61 -1.66
CA LEU A 110 3.72 -12.23 -1.16
C LEU A 110 3.43 -11.25 -2.31
N ILE A 111 4.22 -11.33 -3.40
CA ILE A 111 4.05 -10.47 -4.57
C ILE A 111 2.61 -10.56 -5.10
N LYS A 112 2.10 -11.79 -5.26
CA LYS A 112 0.72 -12.03 -5.72
C LYS A 112 -0.31 -11.49 -4.73
N ALA A 113 -0.15 -11.76 -3.43
CA ALA A 113 -1.10 -11.33 -2.40
C ALA A 113 -1.18 -9.81 -2.27
N TYR A 114 -0.05 -9.09 -2.23
CA TYR A 114 -0.03 -7.63 -2.15
C TYR A 114 -0.62 -6.98 -3.40
N ARG A 115 -0.26 -7.48 -4.60
CA ARG A 115 -0.84 -6.99 -5.86
C ARG A 115 -2.35 -7.23 -5.93
N GLN A 116 -2.81 -8.43 -5.55
CA GLN A 116 -4.24 -8.76 -5.53
C GLN A 116 -5.00 -7.90 -4.54
N SER A 117 -4.48 -7.76 -3.32
CA SER A 117 -5.07 -6.92 -2.27
C SER A 117 -5.22 -5.47 -2.73
N ALA A 118 -4.18 -4.88 -3.33
CA ALA A 118 -4.25 -3.54 -3.92
C ALA A 118 -5.26 -3.44 -5.08
N ASN A 119 -5.38 -4.48 -5.92
CA ASN A 119 -6.30 -4.47 -7.07
C ASN A 119 -7.78 -4.46 -6.66
N LEU A 120 -8.12 -5.04 -5.49
CA LEU A 120 -9.49 -5.02 -4.97
C LEU A 120 -10.01 -3.60 -4.70
N LEU A 121 -9.13 -2.63 -4.44
CA LEU A 121 -9.49 -1.23 -4.23
C LEU A 121 -10.04 -0.56 -5.49
N PHE A 122 -9.84 -1.16 -6.67
CA PHE A 122 -10.32 -0.64 -7.96
C PHE A 122 -11.42 -1.49 -8.59
N SER A 123 -11.86 -2.54 -7.89
CA SER A 123 -12.94 -3.42 -8.35
C SER A 123 -14.26 -2.92 -7.75
N GLU A 124 -15.31 -2.94 -8.55
CA GLU A 124 -16.68 -2.56 -8.16
C GLU A 124 -17.20 -3.41 -6.98
#